data_AF-W5M7J7-F1
#
_entry.id   AF-W5M7J7-F1
#
_cell.length_a   1.000
_cell.length_b   1.000
_cell.length_c   1.000
_cell.angle_alpha   90.00
_cell.angle_beta   90.00
_cell.angle_gamma   90.00
#
_symmetry.space_group_name_H-M   'P 1'
#
loop_
_entity.id
_entity.type
_entity.pdbx_description
1 polymer ?
#
loop_
_entity_poly.entity_id
_entity_poly.type
_entity_poly.pdbx_seq_one_letter_code
_entity_poly.pdbx_strand_id
1 'polypeptide(L)'
;MVSSPAVILLLINVFFVSSCVGSPVRKCSGDVCSERPPVVLIPGDLGNQLEAKLDKPSVVHYVCYKKTEDYFTLWLNLELLVPFAIDCWIDNIR
;
A
#
# COMPACT_ATOMS: atom_id res chain seq x y z
N MET A 1 -44.33 -3.98 -36.60
CA MET A 1 -43.05 -3.46 -36.07
C MET A 1 -43.23 -3.05 -34.62
N VAL A 2 -43.22 -3.98 -33.67
CA VAL A 2 -43.08 -3.68 -32.24
C VAL A 2 -42.30 -4.83 -31.63
N SER A 3 -40.98 -4.67 -31.50
CA SER A 3 -40.14 -5.61 -30.74
C SER A 3 -40.57 -5.54 -29.27
N SER A 4 -41.09 -6.65 -28.75
CA SER A 4 -41.49 -6.79 -27.34
C SER A 4 -40.35 -6.32 -26.42
N PRO A 5 -40.64 -5.57 -25.33
CA PRO A 5 -39.60 -5.03 -24.44
C PRO A 5 -38.71 -6.13 -23.84
N ALA A 6 -39.23 -7.36 -23.73
CA ALA A 6 -38.46 -8.53 -23.31
C ALA A 6 -37.32 -8.90 -24.29
N VAL A 7 -37.53 -8.71 -25.60
CA VAL A 7 -36.51 -8.99 -26.63
C VAL A 7 -35.38 -7.97 -26.55
N ILE A 8 -35.72 -6.70 -26.32
CA ILE A 8 -34.73 -5.62 -26.16
C ILE A 8 -33.89 -5.86 -24.90
N LEU A 9 -34.52 -6.27 -23.79
CA LEU A 9 -33.82 -6.58 -22.54
C LEU A 9 -32.87 -7.78 -22.69
N LEU A 10 -33.28 -8.81 -23.43
CA LEU A 10 -32.44 -9.97 -23.73
C LEU A 10 -31.21 -9.58 -24.56
N LEU A 11 -31.38 -8.74 -25.58
CA LEU A 11 -30.27 -8.30 -26.42
C LEU A 11 -29.23 -7.46 -25.66
N ILE A 12 -29.68 -6.59 -24.75
CA ILE A 12 -28.78 -5.80 -23.89
C ILE A 12 -27.94 -6.71 -22.99
N ASN A 13 -28.55 -7.72 -22.36
CA ASN A 13 -27.82 -8.67 -21.51
C ASN A 13 -26.77 -9.46 -22.30
N VAL A 14 -27.10 -9.90 -23.52
CA VAL A 14 -26.15 -10.62 -24.39
C VAL A 14 -24.97 -9.72 -24.81
N PHE A 15 -25.22 -8.44 -25.08
CA PHE A 15 -24.18 -7.47 -25.45
C PHE A 15 -23.19 -7.19 -24.30
N PHE A 16 -23.70 -7.07 -23.07
CA PHE A 16 -22.86 -6.90 -21.88
C PHE A 16 -22.00 -8.14 -21.58
N VAL A 17 -22.53 -9.34 -21.81
CA VAL A 17 -21.79 -10.60 -21.59
C VAL A 17 -20.66 -10.78 -22.61
N SER A 18 -20.86 -10.41 -23.89
CA SER A 18 -19.79 -10.50 -24.91
C SER A 18 -18.63 -9.54 -24.69
N SER A 19 -18.85 -8.42 -23.99
CA SER A 19 -17.79 -7.45 -23.69
C SER A 19 -16.82 -7.91 -22.59
N CYS A 20 -17.14 -9.00 -21.87
CA CYS A 20 -16.33 -9.54 -20.78
C CYS A 20 -15.37 -10.66 -21.20
N VAL A 21 -15.26 -11.00 -22.48
CA VAL A 21 -14.27 -11.98 -22.97
C VAL A 21 -12.89 -11.33 -23.01
N GLY A 22 -12.28 -11.19 -21.84
CA GLY A 22 -10.87 -10.84 -21.70
C GLY A 22 -10.00 -11.90 -22.39
N SER A 23 -9.08 -11.47 -23.25
CA SER A 23 -8.16 -12.38 -23.94
C SER A 23 -7.32 -13.19 -22.93
N PRO A 24 -7.00 -14.47 -23.20
CA PRO A 24 -6.04 -15.19 -22.40
C PRO A 24 -4.65 -14.56 -22.63
N VAL A 25 -4.10 -13.91 -21.60
CA VAL A 25 -2.73 -13.40 -21.61
C VAL A 25 -1.77 -14.59 -21.69
N ARG A 26 -1.35 -14.95 -22.90
CA ARG A 26 -0.18 -15.82 -23.10
C ARG A 26 1.04 -14.93 -23.35
N LYS A 27 1.97 -14.91 -22.40
CA LYS A 27 3.29 -14.34 -22.62
C LYS A 27 4.34 -15.22 -21.96
N CYS A 28 5.24 -15.75 -22.79
CA CYS A 28 6.69 -15.61 -22.66
C CYS A 28 7.35 -16.01 -24.00
N SER A 29 8.21 -15.13 -24.53
CA SER A 29 9.09 -15.33 -25.67
C SER A 29 10.48 -14.92 -25.19
N GLY A 30 11.33 -15.89 -24.87
CA GLY A 30 12.68 -15.73 -24.32
C GLY A 30 13.12 -17.00 -23.57
N ASP A 31 14.37 -17.44 -23.76
CA ASP A 31 14.89 -18.82 -23.58
C ASP A 31 14.83 -19.44 -22.16
N VAL A 32 14.23 -18.79 -21.17
CA VAL A 32 13.89 -19.42 -19.89
C VAL A 32 12.55 -18.86 -19.40
N CYS A 33 11.48 -19.63 -19.60
CA CYS A 33 10.25 -19.44 -18.84
C CYS A 33 10.57 -19.81 -17.38
N SER A 34 10.95 -18.84 -16.55
CA SER A 34 10.85 -19.03 -15.11
C SER A 34 9.38 -19.25 -14.81
N GLU A 35 8.98 -20.50 -14.56
CA GLU A 35 7.58 -20.90 -14.29
C GLU A 35 7.02 -20.28 -12.99
N ARG A 36 7.81 -19.46 -12.29
CA ARG A 36 7.41 -18.80 -11.06
C ARG A 36 6.99 -17.37 -11.40
N PRO A 37 5.68 -17.05 -11.31
CA PRO A 37 5.24 -15.67 -11.47
C PRO A 37 5.90 -14.80 -10.39
N PRO A 38 6.20 -13.51 -10.68
CA PRO A 38 6.72 -12.60 -9.67
C PRO A 38 5.70 -12.46 -8.53
N VAL A 39 6.18 -12.51 -7.28
CA VAL A 39 5.36 -12.34 -6.08
C VAL A 39 5.68 -11.00 -5.44
N VAL A 40 4.65 -10.20 -5.20
CA VAL A 40 4.75 -8.95 -4.43
C VAL A 40 4.18 -9.18 -3.04
N LEU A 41 4.95 -8.88 -2.01
CA LEU A 41 4.53 -8.99 -0.62
C LEU A 41 4.08 -7.63 -0.12
N ILE A 42 2.84 -7.56 0.35
CA ILE A 42 2.25 -6.35 0.92
C ILE A 42 2.14 -6.62 2.43
N PRO A 43 2.90 -5.92 3.28
CA PRO A 43 2.82 -6.09 4.72
C PRO A 43 1.50 -5.54 5.27
N GLY A 44 1.13 -5.97 6.48
CA GLY A 44 0.06 -5.37 7.26
C GLY A 44 0.46 -4.02 7.88
N ASP A 45 -0.42 -3.48 8.70
CA ASP A 45 -0.13 -2.28 9.50
C ASP A 45 1.04 -2.55 10.47
N LEU A 46 1.98 -1.60 10.56
CA LEU A 46 3.19 -1.71 11.37
C LEU A 46 4.15 -2.86 10.97
N GLY A 47 3.92 -3.52 9.83
CA GLY A 47 4.69 -4.69 9.36
C GLY A 47 5.96 -4.35 8.56
N ASN A 48 6.33 -3.07 8.45
CA ASN A 48 7.55 -2.62 7.80
C ASN A 48 8.27 -1.57 8.64
N GLN A 49 9.57 -1.40 8.37
CA GLN A 49 10.38 -0.40 9.05
C GLN A 49 10.00 1.01 8.57
N LEU A 50 9.97 1.95 9.51
CA LEU A 50 9.78 3.38 9.24
C LEU A 50 11.00 4.14 9.74
N GLU A 51 11.51 5.02 8.88
CA GLU A 51 12.61 5.91 9.19
C GLU A 51 12.14 7.37 9.15
N ALA A 52 12.71 8.19 10.03
CA ALA A 52 12.39 9.60 10.12
C ALA A 52 13.65 10.46 10.24
N LYS A 53 13.57 11.71 9.78
CA LYS A 53 14.57 12.76 10.01
C LYS A 53 13.84 13.99 10.54
N LEU A 54 14.33 14.57 11.63
CA LEU A 54 13.63 15.63 12.34
C LEU A 54 14.26 17.00 12.07
N ASP A 55 13.41 18.01 11.92
CA ASP A 55 13.76 19.43 11.99
C ASP A 55 12.56 20.22 12.55
N LYS A 56 12.26 20.01 13.84
CA LYS A 56 11.09 20.58 14.52
C LYS A 56 11.42 21.90 15.21
N PRO A 57 10.55 22.93 15.10
CA PRO A 57 10.75 24.22 15.79
C PRO A 57 10.59 24.11 17.32
N SER A 58 9.72 23.22 17.78
CA SER A 58 9.43 22.97 19.20
C SER A 58 9.22 21.48 19.46
N VAL A 59 9.45 21.06 20.70
CA VAL A 59 9.22 19.69 21.17
C VAL A 59 8.38 19.72 22.44
N VAL A 60 7.60 18.65 22.65
CA VAL A 60 6.71 18.51 23.82
C VAL A 60 7.48 18.36 25.13
N HIS A 61 8.62 17.65 25.10
CA HIS A 61 9.49 17.45 26.26
C HIS A 61 10.96 17.71 25.90
N TYR A 62 11.76 18.13 26.88
CA TYR A 62 13.18 18.41 26.71
C TYR A 62 14.01 17.17 26.33
N VAL A 63 13.50 15.98 26.64
CA VAL A 63 14.12 14.69 26.26
C VAL A 63 13.96 14.37 24.78
N CYS A 64 13.05 15.06 24.06
CA CYS A 64 12.80 14.80 22.65
C CYS A 64 13.80 15.53 21.76
N TYR A 65 14.26 14.85 20.72
CA TYR A 65 15.13 15.45 19.71
C TYR A 65 14.37 16.45 18.85
N LYS A 66 14.90 17.67 18.74
CA LYS A 66 14.40 18.69 17.80
C LYS A 66 14.88 18.44 16.38
N LYS A 67 16.15 18.07 16.23
CA LYS A 67 16.80 17.92 14.93
C LYS A 67 17.69 16.68 14.91
N THR A 68 17.66 15.95 13.81
CA THR A 68 18.58 14.83 13.54
C THR A 68 19.32 15.08 12.23
N GLU A 69 20.61 14.77 12.21
CA GLU A 69 21.43 14.93 11.00
C GLU A 69 21.10 13.86 9.96
N ASP A 70 20.87 12.62 10.41
CA ASP A 70 20.57 11.47 9.58
C ASP A 70 19.15 10.92 9.84
N TYR A 71 18.74 9.99 8.96
CA TYR A 71 17.54 9.18 9.17
C TYR A 71 17.78 8.18 10.30
N PHE A 72 16.78 8.01 11.16
CA PHE A 72 16.80 7.00 12.20
C PHE A 72 15.55 6.14 12.14
N THR A 73 15.66 4.91 12.64
CA THR A 73 14.52 3.99 12.78
C THR A 73 13.54 4.51 13.82
N LEU A 74 12.39 4.99 13.35
CA LEU A 74 11.26 5.42 14.18
C LEU A 74 10.41 4.22 14.60
N TRP A 75 10.24 3.24 13.71
CA TRP A 75 9.53 1.99 13.98
C TRP A 75 10.24 0.80 13.31
N LEU A 76 10.53 -0.31 13.99
CA LEU A 76 10.39 -0.57 15.42
C LEU A 76 11.69 -0.19 16.15
N ASN A 77 11.59 0.70 17.14
CA ASN A 77 12.71 1.00 18.04
C ASN A 77 12.24 0.94 19.49
N LEU A 78 12.73 -0.04 20.25
CA LEU A 78 12.27 -0.30 21.62
C LEU A 78 12.66 0.81 22.60
N GLU A 79 13.75 1.53 22.33
CA GLU A 79 14.21 2.64 23.18
C GLU A 79 13.25 3.83 23.10
N LEU A 80 12.51 3.98 21.99
CA LEU A 80 11.50 5.02 21.82
C LEU A 80 10.15 4.66 22.47
N LEU A 81 9.99 3.43 22.97
CA LEU A 81 8.75 2.93 23.58
C LEU A 81 8.78 2.93 25.11
N VAL A 82 9.87 3.38 25.73
CA VAL A 82 9.96 3.50 27.20
C VAL A 82 9.21 4.75 27.71
N PRO A 83 8.86 4.81 29.01
CA PRO A 83 8.23 6.00 29.59
C PRO A 83 9.05 7.28 29.30
N PHE A 84 8.37 8.41 29.09
CA PHE A 84 8.92 9.70 28.63
C PHE A 84 9.39 9.73 27.16
N ALA A 85 9.99 8.66 26.63
CA ALA A 85 10.38 8.61 25.21
C ALA A 85 9.18 8.35 24.28
N ILE A 86 8.16 7.65 24.78
CA ILE A 86 6.92 7.38 24.03
C ILE A 86 6.19 8.66 23.62
N ASP A 87 6.21 9.70 24.46
CA ASP A 87 5.59 10.99 24.14
C ASP A 87 6.31 11.68 22.97
N CYS A 88 7.64 11.52 22.88
CA CYS A 88 8.41 11.97 21.72
C CYS A 88 8.08 11.17 20.46
N TRP A 89 7.90 9.85 20.60
CA TRP A 89 7.53 8.99 19.49
C TRP A 89 6.14 9.34 18.93
N ILE A 90 5.16 9.55 19.82
CA ILE A 90 3.80 10.00 19.45
C ILE A 90 3.83 11.34 18.74
N ASP A 91 4.63 12.30 19.22
CA ASP A 91 4.77 13.60 18.57
C ASP A 91 5.39 13.50 17.17
N ASN A 92 6.27 12.53 16.93
CA ASN A 92 6.96 12.35 15.65
C ASN A 92 6.14 11.57 14.60
N ILE A 93 5.20 10.72 15.02
CA ILE A 93 4.36 9.94 14.10
C ILE A 93 3.06 10.67 13.70
N ARG A 94 2.70 11.73 14.43
CA ARG A 94 1.50 12.55 14.18
C ARG A 94 1.77 13.66 13.17
#